data_AF-A0A1H6ZTU5-F1
#
_entry.id   AF-A0A1H6ZTU5-F1
#
_cell.length_a   1.000
_cell.length_b   1.000
_cell.length_c   1.000
_cell.angle_alpha   90.00
_cell.angle_beta   90.00
_cell.angle_gamma   90.00
#
_symmetry.space_group_name_H-M   'P 1'
#
loop_
_entity.id
_entity.type
_entity.pdbx_description
1 polymer ?
#
loop_
_entity_poly.entity_id
_entity_poly.type
_entity_poly.pdbx_seq_one_letter_code
_entity_poly.pdbx_strand_id
1 'polypeptide(L)' 'MRPAEYTLEEIVQAGEALQAAGRNVTGFALRQRVGGGNPTRLKQVWDDHLARSSVAEATPVAELPVEVAEELA' A
#
# COMPACT_ATOMS: atom_id res chain seq x y z
N MET A 1 -5.04 25.78 -7.37
CA MET A 1 -5.45 24.44 -6.88
C MET A 1 -5.60 24.51 -5.37
N ARG A 2 -6.74 24.09 -4.81
CA ARG A 2 -6.79 23.85 -3.35
C ARG A 2 -5.95 22.59 -3.07
N PRO A 3 -5.00 22.62 -2.13
CA PRO A 3 -4.24 21.43 -1.77
C PRO A 3 -5.19 20.37 -1.24
N ALA A 4 -4.86 19.09 -1.48
CA ALA A 4 -5.58 18.00 -0.83
C ALA A 4 -5.40 18.12 0.69
N GLU A 5 -6.48 17.98 1.45
CA GLU A 5 -6.45 18.06 2.92
C GLU A 5 -5.54 16.99 3.54
N TYR A 6 -5.28 15.90 2.82
CA TYR A 6 -4.42 14.80 3.24
C TYR A 6 -3.57 14.32 2.06
N THR A 7 -2.30 14.03 2.33
CA THR A 7 -1.33 13.58 1.35
C THR A 7 -1.55 12.10 1.00
N LEU A 8 -0.95 11.66 -0.12
CA LEU A 8 -0.95 10.25 -0.51
C LEU A 8 -0.37 9.36 0.61
N GLU A 9 0.76 9.80 1.19
CA GLU A 9 1.50 9.08 2.21
C GLU A 9 0.68 8.89 3.49
N GLU A 10 -0.04 9.93 3.95
CA GLU A 10 -0.90 9.84 5.13
C GLU A 10 -2.03 8.80 4.94
N ILE A 11 -2.57 8.72 3.72
CA ILE A 11 -3.64 7.77 3.39
C ILE A 11 -3.08 6.34 3.34
N VAL A 12 -1.90 6.15 2.75
CA VAL A 12 -1.22 4.86 2.69
C VAL A 12 -0.87 4.36 4.09
N GLN A 13 -0.25 5.20 4.91
CA GLN A 13 0.09 4.86 6.31
C GLN A 13 -1.16 4.49 7.13
N ALA A 14 -2.28 5.18 6.91
CA ALA A 14 -3.55 4.81 7.54
C ALA A 14 -4.09 3.46 7.07
N GLY A 15 -3.98 3.14 5.78
CA GLY A 15 -4.40 1.86 5.21
C GLY A 15 -3.53 0.70 5.68
N GLU A 16 -2.22 0.87 5.69
CA GLU A 16 -1.25 -0.11 6.22
C GLU A 16 -1.51 -0.37 7.71
N ALA A 17 -1.72 0.68 8.52
CA ALA A 17 -2.05 0.52 9.93
C ALA A 17 -3.37 -0.25 10.15
N LEU A 18 -4.35 -0.09 9.27
CA LEU A 18 -5.60 -0.85 9.31
C LEU A 18 -5.38 -2.31 8.91
N GLN A 19 -4.58 -2.59 7.86
CA GLN A 19 -4.20 -3.96 7.48
C GLN A 19 -3.42 -4.66 8.59
N ALA A 20 -2.43 -3.99 9.18
CA ALA A 20 -1.62 -4.51 10.29
C ALA A 20 -2.48 -4.83 11.53
N ALA A 21 -3.55 -4.06 11.75
CA ALA A 21 -4.53 -4.33 12.80
C ALA A 21 -5.53 -5.45 12.45
N GLY A 22 -5.40 -6.10 11.27
CA GLY A 22 -6.33 -7.13 10.79
C GLY A 22 -7.72 -6.58 10.45
N ARG A 23 -7.82 -5.27 10.15
CA ARG A 23 -9.10 -4.59 9.86
C ARG A 23 -9.26 -4.34 8.37
N ASN A 24 -10.51 -4.41 7.92
CA ASN A 24 -10.85 -4.06 6.54
C ASN A 24 -10.58 -2.57 6.27
N VAL A 25 -9.83 -2.28 5.21
CA VAL A 25 -9.54 -0.91 4.77
C VAL A 25 -10.70 -0.38 3.93
N THR A 26 -11.65 0.29 4.59
CA THR A 26 -12.76 0.99 3.94
C THR A 26 -12.52 2.50 3.93
N GLY A 27 -13.18 3.25 3.04
CA GLY A 27 -13.07 4.71 3.01
C GLY A 27 -13.43 5.39 4.34
N PHE A 28 -14.39 4.83 5.09
CA PHE A 28 -14.74 5.31 6.42
C PHE A 28 -13.67 4.98 7.47
N ALA A 29 -13.07 3.79 7.41
CA ALA A 29 -11.97 3.42 8.31
C ALA A 29 -10.74 4.30 8.08
N LEU A 30 -10.42 4.59 6.81
CA LEU A 30 -9.36 5.54 6.43
C LEU A 30 -9.68 6.94 6.97
N ARG A 31 -10.91 7.44 6.78
CA ARG A 31 -11.33 8.74 7.33
C ARG A 31 -11.17 8.79 8.85
N GLN A 32 -11.59 7.73 9.55
CA GLN A 32 -11.48 7.66 11.01
C GLN A 32 -10.03 7.66 11.48
N ARG A 33 -9.11 7.10 10.69
CA ARG A 33 -7.70 6.97 11.04
C ARG A 33 -6.86 8.20 10.69
N VAL A 34 -7.17 8.83 9.56
CA VAL A 34 -6.55 10.06 9.06
C VAL A 34 -7.10 11.31 9.77
N GLY A 35 -8.33 11.24 10.29
CA GLY A 35 -8.96 12.32 11.06
C GLY A 35 -9.97 13.15 10.27
N GLY A 36 -10.15 12.89 8.98
CA GLY A 36 -11.12 13.59 8.14
C GLY A 36 -11.00 13.27 6.66
N GLY A 37 -11.57 14.13 5.81
CA GLY A 37 -11.51 14.01 4.36
C GLY A 37 -12.66 13.23 3.73
N ASN A 38 -12.62 13.12 2.40
CA ASN A 38 -13.65 12.46 1.60
C ASN A 38 -13.41 10.94 1.53
N PRO A 39 -14.30 10.09 2.09
CA PRO A 39 -14.12 8.63 2.12
C PRO A 39 -13.90 7.98 0.75
N THR A 40 -14.58 8.47 -0.28
CA THR A 40 -14.45 7.96 -1.66
C THR A 40 -13.04 8.23 -2.19
N ARG A 41 -12.53 9.46 -2.02
CA ARG A 41 -11.16 9.81 -2.43
C ARG A 41 -10.12 9.00 -1.66
N LEU A 42 -10.28 8.86 -0.34
CA LEU A 42 -9.34 8.10 0.50
C LEU A 42 -9.27 6.64 0.05
N LYS A 43 -10.43 6.01 -0.20
CA LYS A 43 -10.49 4.63 -0.68
C LYS A 43 -9.86 4.48 -2.07
N GLN A 44 -10.14 5.41 -2.98
CA GLN A 44 -9.55 5.40 -4.32
C GLN A 44 -8.01 5.48 -4.26
N VAL A 45 -7.47 6.39 -3.45
CA VAL A 45 -6.02 6.51 -3.26
C VAL A 45 -5.41 5.22 -2.74
N TRP A 46 -6.07 4.60 -1.75
CA TRP A 46 -5.63 3.33 -1.20
C TRP A 46 -5.68 2.19 -2.22
N ASP A 47 -6.76 2.10 -3.00
CA ASP A 47 -6.89 1.10 -4.05
C ASP A 47 -5.85 1.28 -5.16
N ASP A 48 -5.58 2.53 -5.54
CA ASP A 48 -4.53 2.86 -6.48
C ASP A 48 -3.14 2.47 -5.92
N HIS A 49 -2.92 2.62 -4.61
CA HIS A 49 -1.69 2.14 -3.96
C HIS A 49 -1.62 0.62 -4.02
N LEU A 50 -2.68 -0.12 -3.68
CA LEU A 50 -2.70 -1.58 -3.78
C LEU A 50 -2.48 -2.08 -5.21
N ALA A 51 -3.10 -1.42 -6.20
CA ALA A 51 -2.90 -1.75 -7.61
C ALA A 51 -1.46 -1.49 -8.05
N ARG A 52 -0.84 -0.40 -7.60
CA ARG A 52 0.58 -0.11 -7.88
C ARG A 52 1.53 -1.06 -7.15
N SER A 53 1.26 -1.37 -5.89
CA SER A 53 2.06 -2.32 -5.11
C SER A 53 1.95 -3.74 -5.68
N SER A 54 0.77 -4.16 -6.10
CA SER A 54 0.56 -5.44 -6.80
C SER A 54 1.27 -5.49 -8.16
N VAL A 55 1.33 -4.38 -8.89
CA VAL A 55 2.10 -4.29 -10.15
C VAL A 55 3.61 -4.19 -9.89
N ALA A 56 4.04 -3.59 -8.79
CA ALA A 56 5.44 -3.55 -8.38
C ALA A 56 5.95 -4.93 -7.94
N GLU A 57 5.12 -5.73 -7.27
CA GLU A 57 5.38 -7.16 -7.01
C GLU A 57 5.30 -8.01 -8.29
N ALA A 58 4.63 -7.53 -9.34
CA ALA A 58 4.63 -8.12 -10.68
C ALA A 58 5.77 -7.59 -11.58
N THR A 59 6.81 -7.00 -11.00
CA THR A 59 8.13 -7.04 -11.63
C THR A 59 8.68 -8.43 -11.32
N PRO A 60 8.79 -9.35 -12.31
CA PRO A 60 9.50 -10.59 -12.08
C PRO A 60 10.90 -10.19 -11.65
N VAL A 61 11.26 -10.55 -10.42
CA VAL A 61 12.65 -10.66 -10.01
C VAL A 61 13.28 -11.62 -11.00
N ALA A 62 13.86 -11.07 -12.06
CA ALA A 62 14.88 -11.74 -12.85
C ALA A 62 16.17 -11.75 -12.01
N GLU A 63 16.10 -12.36 -10.83
CA GLU A 63 17.29 -12.96 -10.24
C GLU A 63 17.21 -14.42 -10.65
N LEU A 64 18.03 -14.72 -11.66
CA LEU A 64 18.40 -16.07 -12.02
C LEU A 64 18.66 -16.88 -10.73
N PRO A 65 18.27 -18.16 -10.67
CA PRO A 65 18.62 -19.01 -9.54
C PRO A 65 20.14 -18.92 -9.34
N VAL A 66 20.58 -18.34 -8.22
CA VAL A 66 22.01 -18.39 -7.88
C VAL A 66 22.36 -19.88 -7.79
N GLU A 67 23.37 -20.26 -8.54
CA GLU A 67 23.77 -21.63 -8.73
C GLU A 67 23.90 -22.36 -7.39
N VAL A 68 23.29 -23.54 -7.37
CA VAL A 68 23.29 -24.49 -6.27
C VAL A 68 24.73 -24.84 -5.91
N ALA A 69 25.08 -24.56 -4.66
CA ALA A 69 26.13 -25.18 -3.85
C ALA A 69 27.54 -25.23 -4.47
N GLU A 70 28.39 -24.29 -4.01
CA GLU A 70 29.84 -24.49 -4.03
C GLU A 70 30.22 -25.76 -3.23
N GLU A 71 30.81 -26.69 -3.96
CA GLU A 71 31.72 -27.78 -3.61
C GLU A 71 32.26 -27.76 -2.15
N LEU A 72 31.92 -28.79 -1.36
CA LEU A 72 32.74 -29.18 -0.20
C LEU A 72 33.90 -30.03 -0.70
N ALA A 73 35.12 -29.53 -0.48
CA ALA A 73 36.37 -30.28 -0.62
C ALA A 73 36.61 -31.22 0.58
#